data_AF-R7HHF6-F1
#
_entry.id   AF-R7HHF6-F1
#
_cell.length_a   1.000
_cell.length_b   1.000
_cell.length_c   1.000
_cell.angle_alpha   90.00
_cell.angle_beta   90.00
_cell.angle_gamma   90.00
#
_symmetry.space_group_name_H-M   'P 1'
#
loop_
_entity.id
_entity.type
_entity.pdbx_description
1 polymer ?
#
loop_
_entity_poly.entity_id
_entity_poly.type
_entity_poly.pdbx_seq_one_letter_code
_entity_poly.pdbx_strand_id
1 'polypeptide(L)'
;MLNGKERKYLKQKLAEGELLLNSSDIIEEYVTLLNALEVNNQKEIAKSLKSIASMIKYEDDLIAFLGNVIPNSDAKVTEELYYNRLDFKIAYNYNLATGSKDLLVHSFFVKTLKDLYEVILNDQSKEENPTYYNELLKEYKRFVIEYMMCNPEFEKNMIKNNLDITKISCEVPEIDSKLALAIISKHSIKVWKNYDYSGKVVFNLMKSFNQKLFENVYPYLSDETKATLENGNSYGR
;
A
#
# COMPACT_ATOMS: atom_id res chain seq x y z
N MET A 1 -19.14 -33.97 26.28
CA MET A 1 -19.19 -33.64 24.83
C MET A 1 -19.66 -32.21 24.70
N LEU A 2 -18.97 -31.38 23.91
CA LEU A 2 -19.41 -30.00 23.64
C LEU A 2 -20.77 -30.01 22.91
N ASN A 3 -21.67 -29.10 23.30
CA ASN A 3 -22.95 -28.88 22.62
C ASN A 3 -22.76 -28.12 21.29
N GLY A 4 -23.83 -28.00 20.50
CA GLY A 4 -23.77 -27.38 19.16
C GLY A 4 -23.30 -25.92 19.16
N LYS A 5 -23.65 -25.13 20.18
CA LYS A 5 -23.23 -23.72 20.31
C LYS A 5 -21.76 -23.61 20.70
N GLU A 6 -21.31 -24.42 21.66
CA GLU A 6 -19.92 -24.48 22.10
C GLU A 6 -18.98 -24.90 20.98
N ARG A 7 -19.38 -25.89 20.16
CA ARG A 7 -18.59 -26.30 18.98
C ARG A 7 -18.49 -25.18 17.95
N LYS A 8 -19.56 -24.43 17.70
CA LYS A 8 -19.55 -23.29 16.76
C LYS A 8 -18.61 -22.19 17.26
N TYR A 9 -18.70 -21.85 18.55
CA TYR A 9 -17.83 -20.86 19.18
C TYR A 9 -16.34 -21.25 19.12
N LEU A 10 -16.02 -22.51 19.46
CA LEU A 10 -14.64 -23.00 19.40
C LEU A 10 -14.07 -22.96 17.97
N LYS A 11 -14.85 -23.39 16.97
CA LYS A 11 -14.44 -23.32 15.55
C LYS A 11 -14.14 -21.90 15.12
N GLN A 12 -14.96 -20.95 15.54
CA GLN A 12 -14.76 -19.54 15.25
C GLN A 12 -13.46 -19.02 15.89
N LYS A 13 -13.20 -19.31 17.17
CA LYS A 13 -11.96 -18.88 17.85
C LYS A 13 -10.70 -19.49 17.26
N LEU A 14 -10.75 -20.74 16.81
CA LEU A 14 -9.64 -21.36 16.10
C LEU A 14 -9.37 -20.66 14.76
N ALA A 15 -10.42 -20.40 13.97
CA ALA A 15 -10.29 -19.68 12.71
C ALA A 15 -9.78 -18.23 12.89
N GLU A 16 -10.21 -17.53 13.94
CA GLU A 16 -9.67 -16.20 14.30
C GLU A 16 -8.16 -16.28 14.60
N GLY A 17 -7.70 -17.31 15.32
CA GLY A 17 -6.28 -17.53 15.61
C GLY A 17 -5.46 -17.88 14.36
N GLU A 18 -5.97 -18.77 13.51
CA GLU A 18 -5.34 -19.13 12.22
C GLU A 18 -5.21 -17.93 11.29
N LEU A 19 -6.21 -17.03 11.28
CA LEU A 19 -6.19 -15.82 10.48
C LEU A 19 -5.06 -14.88 10.91
N LEU A 20 -4.89 -14.69 12.22
CA LEU A 20 -3.80 -13.86 12.77
C LEU A 20 -2.42 -14.43 12.44
N LEU A 21 -2.24 -15.75 12.62
CA LEU A 21 -0.98 -16.43 12.30
C LEU A 21 -0.65 -16.31 10.81
N ASN A 22 -1.62 -16.62 9.94
CA ASN A 22 -1.41 -16.53 8.50
C ASN A 22 -1.10 -15.10 8.03
N SER A 23 -1.71 -14.07 8.64
CA SER A 23 -1.33 -12.68 8.33
C SER A 23 0.12 -12.37 8.74
N SER A 24 0.61 -12.94 9.85
CA SER A 24 2.01 -12.81 10.25
C SER A 24 2.95 -13.53 9.29
N ASP A 25 2.59 -14.72 8.84
CA ASP A 25 3.39 -15.49 7.88
C ASP A 25 3.52 -14.78 6.52
N ILE A 26 2.43 -14.13 6.04
CA ILE A 26 2.46 -13.31 4.83
C ILE A 26 3.46 -12.16 4.97
N ILE A 27 3.47 -11.49 6.12
CA ILE A 27 4.39 -10.42 6.47
C ILE A 27 5.84 -10.95 6.42
N GLU A 28 6.15 -12.11 6.99
CA GLU A 28 7.51 -12.68 6.88
C GLU A 28 7.91 -13.04 5.44
N GLU A 29 6.97 -13.55 4.64
CA GLU A 29 7.20 -13.88 3.24
C GLU A 29 7.44 -12.62 2.37
N TYR A 30 6.82 -11.49 2.69
CA TYR A 30 7.12 -10.20 2.06
C TYR A 30 8.55 -9.71 2.36
N VAL A 31 9.08 -9.96 3.57
CA VAL A 31 10.50 -9.66 3.88
C VAL A 31 11.41 -10.52 3.01
N THR A 32 11.07 -11.80 2.84
CA THR A 32 11.80 -12.72 1.96
C THR A 32 11.79 -12.24 0.51
N LEU A 33 10.63 -11.79 0.02
CA LEU A 33 10.49 -11.22 -1.32
C LEU A 33 11.35 -9.96 -1.51
N LEU A 34 11.35 -9.03 -0.54
CA LEU A 34 12.17 -7.81 -0.59
C LEU A 34 13.67 -8.15 -0.67
N ASN A 35 14.14 -9.06 0.17
CA ASN A 35 15.54 -9.53 0.15
C ASN A 35 15.89 -10.17 -1.21
N ALA A 36 14.97 -10.97 -1.78
CA ALA A 36 15.18 -11.59 -3.08
C ALA A 36 15.21 -10.57 -4.23
N LEU A 37 14.39 -9.52 -4.16
CA LEU A 37 14.38 -8.41 -5.12
C LEU A 37 15.68 -7.61 -5.07
N GLU A 38 16.26 -7.42 -3.89
CA GLU A 38 17.51 -6.68 -3.70
C GLU A 38 18.68 -7.34 -4.42
N VAL A 39 18.79 -8.66 -4.32
CA VAL A 39 19.86 -9.45 -4.96
C VAL A 39 19.47 -10.00 -6.33
N ASN A 40 18.30 -9.60 -6.86
CA ASN A 40 17.75 -10.04 -8.15
C ASN A 40 17.65 -11.59 -8.29
N ASN A 41 17.30 -12.29 -7.21
CA ASN A 41 17.14 -13.74 -7.21
C ASN A 41 15.77 -14.14 -7.76
N GLN A 42 15.69 -14.27 -9.08
CA GLN A 42 14.44 -14.57 -9.82
C GLN A 42 13.73 -15.85 -9.36
N LYS A 43 14.49 -16.87 -8.93
CA LYS A 43 13.90 -18.13 -8.42
C LYS A 43 13.18 -17.91 -7.10
N GLU A 44 13.80 -17.18 -6.17
CA GLU A 44 13.19 -16.91 -4.87
C GLU A 44 12.03 -15.92 -5.00
N ILE A 45 12.16 -14.89 -5.86
CA ILE A 45 11.05 -13.97 -6.19
C ILE A 45 9.81 -14.76 -6.65
N ALA A 46 9.97 -15.67 -7.63
CA ALA A 46 8.85 -16.45 -8.15
C ALA A 46 8.23 -17.39 -7.08
N LYS A 47 9.08 -17.97 -6.22
CA LYS A 47 8.65 -18.83 -5.12
C LYS A 47 7.85 -18.04 -4.08
N SER A 48 8.37 -16.89 -3.64
CA SER A 48 7.70 -16.04 -2.65
C SER A 48 6.38 -15.48 -3.19
N LEU A 49 6.32 -15.02 -4.44
CA LEU A 49 5.05 -14.57 -5.03
C LEU A 49 3.98 -15.67 -5.06
N LYS A 50 4.38 -16.92 -5.35
CA LYS A 50 3.46 -18.07 -5.31
C LYS A 50 3.01 -18.41 -3.88
N SER A 51 3.93 -18.31 -2.91
CA SER A 51 3.67 -18.50 -1.49
C SER A 51 2.63 -17.48 -0.99
N ILE A 52 2.92 -16.19 -1.18
CA ILE A 52 2.05 -15.07 -0.82
C ILE A 52 0.66 -15.22 -1.47
N ALA A 53 0.59 -15.51 -2.78
CA ALA A 53 -0.68 -15.72 -3.47
C ALA A 53 -1.55 -16.81 -2.82
N SER A 54 -0.91 -17.88 -2.35
CA SER A 54 -1.60 -19.00 -1.70
C SER A 54 -2.07 -18.64 -0.29
N MET A 55 -1.23 -17.95 0.49
CA MET A 55 -1.57 -17.47 1.83
C MET A 55 -2.68 -16.41 1.81
N ILE A 56 -2.67 -15.50 0.83
CA ILE A 56 -3.75 -14.51 0.64
C ILE A 56 -5.07 -15.20 0.33
N LYS A 57 -5.05 -16.24 -0.51
CA LYS A 57 -6.26 -17.01 -0.81
C LYS A 57 -6.79 -17.70 0.45
N TYR A 58 -5.92 -18.34 1.22
CA TYR A 58 -6.30 -18.96 2.49
C TYR A 58 -6.89 -17.95 3.47
N GLU A 59 -6.29 -16.76 3.55
CA GLU A 59 -6.80 -15.65 4.34
C GLU A 59 -8.20 -15.20 3.90
N ASP A 60 -8.43 -15.06 2.59
CA ASP A 60 -9.74 -14.72 2.03
C ASP A 60 -10.80 -15.77 2.40
N ASP A 61 -10.44 -17.05 2.29
CA ASP A 61 -11.33 -18.19 2.63
C ASP A 61 -11.69 -18.19 4.13
N LEU A 62 -10.72 -17.89 5.01
CA LEU A 62 -10.94 -17.75 6.45
C LEU A 62 -11.84 -16.56 6.79
N ILE A 63 -11.61 -15.39 6.18
CA ILE A 63 -12.46 -14.21 6.37
C ILE A 63 -13.90 -14.49 5.91
N ALA A 64 -14.07 -15.16 4.77
CA ALA A 64 -15.38 -15.56 4.27
C ALA A 64 -16.08 -16.55 5.23
N PHE A 65 -15.34 -17.54 5.78
CA PHE A 65 -15.85 -18.48 6.76
C PHE A 65 -16.32 -17.80 8.06
N LEU A 66 -15.57 -16.80 8.53
CA LEU A 66 -15.91 -15.99 9.70
C LEU A 66 -17.12 -15.07 9.45
N GLY A 67 -17.57 -14.90 8.20
CA GLY A 67 -18.80 -14.17 7.87
C GLY A 67 -18.76 -12.69 8.28
N ASN A 68 -17.64 -12.02 8.06
CA ASN A 68 -17.35 -10.65 8.49
C ASN A 68 -17.29 -10.44 10.01
N VAL A 69 -17.22 -11.52 10.81
CA VAL A 69 -16.82 -11.38 12.21
C VAL A 69 -15.38 -10.86 12.21
N ILE A 70 -15.23 -9.65 12.71
CA ILE A 70 -13.92 -9.04 12.97
C ILE A 70 -13.30 -9.79 14.16
N PRO A 71 -12.12 -10.41 14.01
CA PRO A 71 -11.40 -10.95 15.16
C PRO A 71 -11.23 -9.84 16.21
N ASN A 72 -11.57 -10.10 17.46
CA ASN A 72 -11.27 -9.14 18.53
C ASN A 72 -9.74 -9.08 18.71
N SER A 73 -9.10 -8.06 18.14
CA SER A 73 -7.72 -7.71 18.48
C SER A 73 -7.73 -6.89 19.78
N ASP A 74 -7.76 -7.57 20.93
CA ASP A 74 -7.39 -6.94 22.21
C ASP A 74 -5.89 -6.52 22.23
N ALA A 75 -5.15 -6.87 21.18
CA ALA A 75 -3.82 -6.36 20.92
C ALA A 75 -3.91 -4.88 20.51
N LYS A 76 -3.67 -3.97 21.46
CA LYS A 76 -3.18 -2.62 21.12
C LYS A 76 -1.89 -2.80 20.33
N VAL A 77 -1.97 -2.83 19.00
CA VAL A 77 -0.80 -2.90 18.13
C VAL A 77 -0.13 -1.53 18.16
N THR A 78 0.75 -1.37 19.14
CA THR A 78 1.74 -0.31 19.19
C THR A 78 2.79 -0.60 18.11
N GLU A 79 2.91 0.37 17.19
CA GLU A 79 4.09 0.64 16.36
C GLU A 79 4.55 -0.45 15.38
N GLU A 80 4.04 -0.40 14.15
CA GLU A 80 4.80 -0.29 12.87
C GLU A 80 3.85 -0.59 11.70
N LEU A 81 3.95 0.18 10.60
CA LEU A 81 3.09 0.11 9.42
C LEU A 81 2.99 -1.29 8.78
N TYR A 82 3.99 -2.15 9.01
CA TYR A 82 4.09 -3.50 8.49
C TYR A 82 3.19 -4.51 9.22
N TYR A 83 2.88 -4.27 10.51
CA TYR A 83 2.18 -5.23 11.38
C TYR A 83 0.65 -5.12 11.38
N ASN A 84 0.07 -4.15 10.65
CA ASN A 84 -1.37 -3.92 10.60
C ASN A 84 -2.04 -4.39 9.29
N ARG A 85 -1.39 -5.28 8.51
CA ARG A 85 -1.93 -5.77 7.22
C ARG A 85 -3.36 -6.29 7.34
N LEU A 86 -3.65 -7.11 8.36
CA LEU A 86 -4.99 -7.64 8.58
C LEU A 86 -6.01 -6.54 8.89
N ASP A 87 -5.64 -5.54 9.71
CA ASP A 87 -6.50 -4.40 10.02
C ASP A 87 -6.81 -3.58 8.77
N PHE A 88 -5.81 -3.33 7.92
CA PHE A 88 -6.02 -2.66 6.64
C PHE A 88 -6.97 -3.45 5.73
N LYS A 89 -6.80 -4.78 5.65
CA LYS A 89 -7.67 -5.65 4.87
C LYS A 89 -9.11 -5.64 5.39
N ILE A 90 -9.30 -5.70 6.70
CA ILE A 90 -10.62 -5.63 7.33
C ILE A 90 -11.28 -4.28 7.03
N ALA A 91 -10.55 -3.17 7.23
CA ALA A 91 -11.03 -1.83 6.93
C ALA A 91 -11.39 -1.66 5.44
N TYR A 92 -10.55 -2.19 4.54
CA TYR A 92 -10.80 -2.20 3.10
C TYR A 92 -12.10 -2.91 2.76
N ASN A 93 -12.29 -4.14 3.26
CA ASN A 93 -13.48 -4.95 2.99
C ASN A 93 -14.74 -4.30 3.57
N TYR A 94 -14.66 -3.68 4.75
CA TYR A 94 -15.76 -2.92 5.33
C TYR A 94 -16.13 -1.71 4.45
N ASN A 95 -15.14 -0.92 4.03
CA ASN A 95 -15.34 0.23 3.15
C ASN A 95 -15.94 -0.20 1.80
N LEU A 96 -15.52 -1.35 1.27
CA LEU A 96 -16.05 -1.91 0.03
C LEU A 96 -17.52 -2.31 0.19
N ALA A 97 -17.85 -3.04 1.25
CA ALA A 97 -19.21 -3.50 1.52
C ALA A 97 -20.19 -2.34 1.79
N THR A 98 -19.70 -1.22 2.32
CA THR A 98 -20.50 -0.03 2.62
C THR A 98 -20.54 1.00 1.49
N GLY A 99 -19.80 0.77 0.39
CA GLY A 99 -19.70 1.71 -0.72
C GLY A 99 -19.00 3.03 -0.35
N SER A 100 -18.04 2.97 0.59
CA SER A 100 -17.30 4.15 1.04
C SER A 100 -16.50 4.78 -0.11
N LYS A 101 -16.63 6.11 -0.25
CA LYS A 101 -15.85 6.90 -1.20
C LYS A 101 -14.36 6.97 -0.83
N ASP A 102 -13.97 6.58 0.38
CA ASP A 102 -12.57 6.57 0.81
C ASP A 102 -11.72 5.60 -0.02
N LEU A 103 -12.34 4.58 -0.63
CA LEU A 103 -11.63 3.67 -1.53
C LEU A 103 -11.14 4.35 -2.82
N LEU A 104 -11.78 5.46 -3.23
CA LEU A 104 -11.38 6.20 -4.42
C LEU A 104 -9.96 6.78 -4.28
N VAL A 105 -9.49 7.02 -3.04
CA VAL A 105 -8.13 7.48 -2.76
C VAL A 105 -7.08 6.50 -3.32
N HIS A 106 -7.38 5.20 -3.31
CA HIS A 106 -6.45 4.19 -3.78
C HIS A 106 -6.16 4.32 -5.29
N SER A 107 -7.13 4.71 -6.11
CA SER A 107 -6.91 4.94 -7.55
C SER A 107 -5.88 6.04 -7.80
N PHE A 108 -5.92 7.13 -7.01
CA PHE A 108 -4.94 8.21 -7.09
C PHE A 108 -3.55 7.77 -6.64
N PHE A 109 -3.46 6.93 -5.62
CA PHE A 109 -2.19 6.36 -5.16
C PHE A 109 -1.56 5.45 -6.21
N VAL A 110 -2.34 4.53 -6.78
CA VAL A 110 -1.86 3.64 -7.85
C VAL A 110 -1.41 4.45 -9.07
N LYS A 111 -2.17 5.49 -9.45
CA LYS A 111 -1.76 6.43 -10.52
C LYS A 111 -0.44 7.09 -10.20
N THR A 112 -0.30 7.59 -8.99
CA THR A 112 0.91 8.27 -8.51
C THR A 112 2.13 7.35 -8.52
N LEU A 113 1.99 6.09 -8.07
CA LEU A 113 3.06 5.10 -8.12
C LEU A 113 3.48 4.80 -9.57
N LYS A 114 2.53 4.66 -10.49
CA LYS A 114 2.82 4.47 -11.93
C LYS A 114 3.58 5.66 -12.51
N ASP A 115 3.12 6.88 -12.26
CA ASP A 115 3.76 8.09 -12.78
C ASP A 115 5.16 8.28 -12.19
N LEU A 116 5.33 7.93 -10.90
CA LEU A 116 6.63 7.94 -10.24
C LEU A 116 7.57 6.91 -10.87
N TYR A 117 7.08 5.72 -11.21
CA TYR A 117 7.88 4.71 -11.92
C TYR A 117 8.35 5.21 -13.29
N GLU A 118 7.47 5.87 -14.05
CA GLU A 118 7.83 6.47 -15.33
C GLU A 118 8.90 7.56 -15.17
N VAL A 119 8.81 8.40 -14.13
CA VAL A 119 9.85 9.39 -13.81
C VAL A 119 11.18 8.70 -13.52
N ILE A 120 11.18 7.66 -12.68
CA ILE A 120 12.40 6.91 -12.33
C ILE A 120 13.01 6.29 -13.59
N LEU A 121 12.21 5.65 -14.45
CA LEU A 121 12.72 5.03 -15.68
C LEU A 121 13.39 6.02 -16.64
N ASN A 122 12.93 7.27 -16.63
CA ASN A 122 13.45 8.36 -17.47
C ASN A 122 14.50 9.22 -16.75
N ASP A 123 14.93 8.86 -15.54
CA ASP A 123 15.92 9.62 -14.78
C ASP A 123 17.31 9.52 -15.42
N GLN A 124 17.87 10.67 -15.80
CA GLN A 124 19.21 10.78 -16.40
C GLN A 124 20.31 10.32 -15.44
N SER A 125 20.05 10.31 -14.12
CA SER A 125 20.97 9.80 -13.11
C SER A 125 21.33 8.33 -13.32
N LYS A 126 20.55 7.58 -14.12
CA LYS A 126 20.86 6.19 -14.48
C LYS A 126 22.26 6.05 -15.11
N GLU A 127 22.67 7.05 -15.88
CA GLU A 127 23.99 7.08 -16.54
C GLU A 127 25.03 7.83 -15.70
N GLU A 128 24.62 8.94 -15.07
CA GLU A 128 25.53 9.82 -14.31
C GLU A 128 25.88 9.28 -12.92
N ASN A 129 24.94 8.59 -12.25
CA ASN A 129 25.11 8.03 -10.92
C ASN A 129 24.33 6.70 -10.76
N PRO A 130 24.86 5.59 -11.30
CA PRO A 130 24.21 4.29 -11.27
C PRO A 130 23.93 3.77 -9.85
N THR A 131 24.78 4.10 -8.88
CA THR A 131 24.60 3.74 -7.47
C THR A 131 23.33 4.38 -6.91
N TYR A 132 23.16 5.68 -7.10
CA TYR A 132 21.95 6.40 -6.67
C TYR A 132 20.70 5.83 -7.35
N TYR A 133 20.76 5.62 -8.66
CA TYR A 133 19.64 5.09 -9.44
C TYR A 133 19.20 3.69 -8.94
N ASN A 134 20.17 2.81 -8.68
CA ASN A 134 19.86 1.46 -8.18
C ASN A 134 19.22 1.50 -6.80
N GLU A 135 19.72 2.34 -5.89
CA GLU A 135 19.11 2.53 -4.57
C GLU A 135 17.70 3.15 -4.68
N LEU A 136 17.49 4.13 -5.57
CA LEU A 136 16.16 4.70 -5.83
C LEU A 136 15.17 3.63 -6.31
N LEU A 137 15.60 2.73 -7.21
CA LEU A 137 14.77 1.64 -7.70
C LEU A 137 14.44 0.61 -6.60
N LYS A 138 15.40 0.32 -5.71
CA LYS A 138 15.16 -0.56 -4.55
C LYS A 138 14.13 0.05 -3.61
N GLU A 139 14.31 1.31 -3.22
CA GLU A 139 13.38 2.01 -2.32
C GLU A 139 11.99 2.16 -2.95
N TYR A 140 11.91 2.41 -4.25
CA TYR A 140 10.63 2.41 -4.97
C TYR A 140 9.92 1.06 -4.88
N LYS A 141 10.61 -0.05 -5.12
CA LYS A 141 10.02 -1.40 -5.02
C LYS A 141 9.54 -1.70 -3.60
N ARG A 142 10.34 -1.32 -2.59
CA ARG A 142 9.96 -1.43 -1.19
C ARG A 142 8.68 -0.67 -0.89
N PHE A 143 8.61 0.60 -1.33
CA PHE A 143 7.44 1.44 -1.12
C PHE A 143 6.18 0.88 -1.80
N VAL A 144 6.31 0.31 -3.01
CA VAL A 144 5.20 -0.39 -3.68
C VAL A 144 4.72 -1.60 -2.87
N ILE A 145 5.64 -2.42 -2.35
CA ILE A 145 5.29 -3.59 -1.52
C ILE A 145 4.61 -3.16 -0.22
N GLU A 146 5.12 -2.11 0.44
CA GLU A 146 4.50 -1.50 1.62
C GLU A 146 3.05 -1.09 1.33
N TYR A 147 2.80 -0.48 0.17
CA TYR A 147 1.46 -0.10 -0.22
C TYR A 147 0.56 -1.29 -0.60
N MET A 148 1.09 -2.36 -1.20
CA MET A 148 0.34 -3.59 -1.50
C MET A 148 -0.33 -4.15 -0.25
N MET A 149 0.36 -4.19 0.89
CA MET A 149 -0.20 -4.71 2.14
C MET A 149 -1.36 -3.87 2.69
N CYS A 150 -1.50 -2.61 2.27
CA CYS A 150 -2.59 -1.72 2.70
C CYS A 150 -3.81 -1.76 1.76
N ASN A 151 -3.69 -2.39 0.58
CA ASN A 151 -4.74 -2.42 -0.44
C ASN A 151 -4.85 -3.83 -1.06
N PRO A 152 -5.79 -4.66 -0.58
CA PRO A 152 -5.95 -6.05 -1.03
C PRO A 152 -6.20 -6.22 -2.54
N GLU A 153 -6.87 -5.27 -3.17
CA GLU A 153 -7.12 -5.35 -4.62
C GLU A 153 -5.85 -5.06 -5.41
N PHE A 154 -5.11 -4.03 -5.01
CA PHE A 154 -3.82 -3.71 -5.60
C PHE A 154 -2.80 -4.84 -5.35
N GLU A 155 -2.78 -5.43 -4.15
CA GLU A 155 -1.96 -6.58 -3.78
C GLU A 155 -2.14 -7.74 -4.78
N LYS A 156 -3.39 -8.17 -4.97
CA LYS A 156 -3.74 -9.27 -5.89
C LYS A 156 -3.34 -8.96 -7.33
N ASN A 157 -3.57 -7.73 -7.79
CA ASN A 157 -3.23 -7.33 -9.14
C ASN A 157 -1.71 -7.27 -9.36
N MET A 158 -0.93 -6.77 -8.40
CA MET A 158 0.53 -6.75 -8.49
C MET A 158 1.13 -8.15 -8.49
N ILE A 159 0.67 -9.04 -7.60
CA ILE A 159 1.13 -10.43 -7.56
C ILE A 159 0.83 -11.15 -8.87
N LYS A 160 -0.41 -11.00 -9.39
CA LYS A 160 -0.82 -11.58 -10.69
C LYS A 160 0.07 -11.11 -11.84
N ASN A 161 0.59 -9.88 -11.77
CA ASN A 161 1.42 -9.27 -12.79
C ASN A 161 2.94 -9.37 -12.50
N ASN A 162 3.37 -10.23 -11.57
CA ASN A 162 4.79 -10.39 -11.18
C ASN A 162 5.44 -9.06 -10.74
N LEU A 163 4.72 -8.28 -9.96
CA LEU A 163 5.11 -6.96 -9.47
C LEU A 163 5.35 -5.90 -10.55
N ASP A 164 4.86 -6.14 -11.77
CA ASP A 164 4.98 -5.17 -12.86
C ASP A 164 3.84 -4.14 -12.80
N ILE A 165 4.15 -2.98 -12.22
CA ILE A 165 3.18 -1.89 -12.07
C ILE A 165 2.70 -1.32 -13.41
N THR A 166 3.48 -1.48 -14.49
CA THR A 166 3.10 -0.97 -15.81
C THR A 166 1.85 -1.69 -16.35
N LYS A 167 1.65 -2.95 -15.95
CA LYS A 167 0.51 -3.78 -16.33
C LYS A 167 -0.76 -3.52 -15.52
N ILE A 168 -0.69 -2.70 -14.47
CA ILE A 168 -1.86 -2.37 -13.64
C ILE A 168 -2.71 -1.34 -14.36
N SER A 169 -3.98 -1.66 -14.64
CA SER A 169 -4.92 -0.65 -15.13
C SER A 169 -5.14 0.41 -14.06
N CYS A 170 -5.18 1.67 -14.47
CA CYS A 170 -5.33 2.78 -13.55
C CYS A 170 -6.24 3.84 -14.17
N GLU A 171 -7.53 3.71 -13.90
CA GLU A 171 -8.51 4.75 -14.18
C GLU A 171 -8.75 5.54 -12.90
N VAL A 172 -8.54 6.85 -13.00
CA VAL A 172 -8.80 7.77 -11.89
C VAL A 172 -10.28 8.16 -11.95
N PRO A 173 -11.06 7.89 -10.89
CA PRO A 173 -12.48 8.22 -10.87
C PRO A 173 -12.69 9.73 -10.77
N GLU A 174 -13.82 10.20 -11.30
CA GLU A 174 -14.24 11.58 -11.07
C GLU A 174 -14.60 11.78 -9.60
N ILE A 175 -14.05 12.82 -8.98
CA ILE A 175 -14.25 13.15 -7.56
C ILE A 175 -14.62 14.62 -7.39
N ASP A 176 -15.29 14.94 -6.28
CA ASP A 176 -15.56 16.32 -5.90
C ASP A 176 -14.32 17.01 -5.30
N SER A 177 -14.33 18.35 -5.34
CA SER A 177 -13.23 19.17 -4.83
C SER A 177 -12.94 18.96 -3.34
N LYS A 178 -13.92 18.50 -2.55
CA LYS A 178 -13.75 18.27 -1.12
C LYS A 178 -12.94 17.00 -0.86
N LEU A 179 -13.25 15.92 -1.58
CA LEU A 179 -12.49 14.68 -1.55
C LEU A 179 -11.08 14.91 -2.11
N ALA A 180 -10.94 15.67 -3.19
CA ALA A 180 -9.63 16.03 -3.75
C ALA A 180 -8.74 16.75 -2.71
N LEU A 181 -9.29 17.75 -2.01
CA LEU A 181 -8.57 18.44 -0.94
C LEU A 181 -8.22 17.48 0.23
N ALA A 182 -9.11 16.55 0.57
CA ALA A 182 -8.85 15.54 1.60
C ALA A 182 -7.69 14.60 1.21
N ILE A 183 -7.61 14.18 -0.05
CA ILE A 183 -6.50 13.35 -0.55
C ILE A 183 -5.17 14.07 -0.33
N ILE A 184 -5.04 15.31 -0.81
CA ILE A 184 -3.80 16.09 -0.70
C ILE A 184 -3.44 16.35 0.77
N SER A 185 -4.41 16.73 1.61
CA SER A 185 -4.15 17.15 2.99
C SER A 185 -3.92 16.00 3.97
N LYS A 186 -4.60 14.85 3.79
CA LYS A 186 -4.55 13.73 4.75
C LYS A 186 -3.67 12.57 4.31
N HIS A 187 -3.53 12.37 3.01
CA HIS A 187 -2.86 11.17 2.47
C HIS A 187 -1.47 11.46 1.89
N SER A 188 -1.02 12.71 1.88
CA SER A 188 0.38 13.03 1.63
C SER A 188 1.28 12.41 2.71
N ILE A 189 2.42 11.87 2.29
CA ILE A 189 3.40 11.25 3.18
C ILE A 189 4.15 12.34 3.94
N LYS A 190 4.26 12.22 5.26
CA LYS A 190 5.07 13.12 6.07
C LYS A 190 6.55 12.89 5.77
N VAL A 191 7.24 13.93 5.30
CA VAL A 191 8.66 13.86 4.95
C VAL A 191 9.51 14.46 6.08
N TRP A 192 10.40 13.68 6.67
CA TRP A 192 11.27 14.09 7.78
C TRP A 192 12.70 14.38 7.27
N LYS A 193 13.35 15.45 7.75
CA LYS A 193 14.58 16.02 7.16
C LYS A 193 15.92 15.38 7.59
N ASN A 194 15.95 14.35 8.44
CA ASN A 194 17.20 13.91 9.08
C ASN A 194 17.76 12.60 8.52
N TYR A 195 18.62 12.59 7.48
CA TYR A 195 19.28 11.34 7.10
C TYR A 195 20.64 11.43 6.38
N ASP A 196 21.36 10.31 6.49
CA ASP A 196 22.51 9.82 5.73
C ASP A 196 22.14 9.52 4.24
N TYR A 197 23.05 8.86 3.48
CA TYR A 197 22.87 8.67 2.03
C TYR A 197 21.59 7.90 1.65
N SER A 198 21.29 6.80 2.35
CA SER A 198 20.08 6.00 2.10
C SER A 198 18.81 6.79 2.42
N GLY A 199 18.76 7.50 3.55
CA GLY A 199 17.57 8.29 3.85
C GLY A 199 17.42 9.55 2.99
N LYS A 200 18.47 10.02 2.30
CA LYS A 200 18.33 11.03 1.23
C LYS A 200 17.57 10.49 0.02
N VAL A 201 17.81 9.23 -0.38
CA VAL A 201 17.07 8.57 -1.47
C VAL A 201 15.61 8.43 -1.09
N VAL A 202 15.32 7.91 0.11
CA VAL A 202 13.96 7.77 0.64
C VAL A 202 13.24 9.12 0.73
N PHE A 203 13.91 10.14 1.24
CA PHE A 203 13.39 11.50 1.31
C PHE A 203 12.97 12.03 -0.07
N ASN A 204 13.85 11.88 -1.07
CA ASN A 204 13.57 12.32 -2.43
C ASN A 204 12.41 11.55 -3.05
N LEU A 205 12.36 10.22 -2.84
CA LEU A 205 11.27 9.38 -3.32
C LEU A 205 9.92 9.82 -2.75
N MET A 206 9.83 10.04 -1.43
CA MET A 206 8.61 10.49 -0.76
C MET A 206 8.19 11.89 -1.22
N LYS A 207 9.15 12.80 -1.42
CA LYS A 207 8.88 14.13 -1.95
C LYS A 207 8.31 14.05 -3.37
N SER A 208 8.91 13.25 -4.25
CA SER A 208 8.44 13.04 -5.61
C SER A 208 7.06 12.38 -5.64
N PHE A 209 6.81 11.42 -4.75
CA PHE A 209 5.48 10.83 -4.60
C PHE A 209 4.44 11.88 -4.24
N ASN A 210 4.67 12.71 -3.20
CA ASN A 210 3.72 13.74 -2.81
C ASN A 210 3.46 14.76 -3.91
N GLN A 211 4.51 15.14 -4.65
CA GLN A 211 4.37 16.03 -5.80
C GLN A 211 3.49 15.40 -6.88
N LYS A 212 3.72 14.14 -7.24
CA LYS A 212 2.88 13.43 -8.22
C LYS A 212 1.45 13.23 -7.74
N LEU A 213 1.26 12.95 -6.46
CA LEU A 213 -0.08 12.87 -5.87
C LEU A 213 -0.81 14.20 -6.01
N PHE A 214 -0.13 15.31 -5.72
CA PHE A 214 -0.69 16.64 -5.91
C PHE A 214 -1.05 16.90 -7.38
N GLU A 215 -0.13 16.65 -8.31
CA GLU A 215 -0.36 16.83 -9.75
C GLU A 215 -1.56 16.01 -10.25
N ASN A 216 -1.73 14.79 -9.75
CA ASN A 216 -2.83 13.90 -10.12
C ASN A 216 -4.19 14.31 -9.54
N VAL A 217 -4.20 15.04 -8.43
CA VAL A 217 -5.42 15.44 -7.72
C VAL A 217 -5.82 16.90 -8.00
N TYR A 218 -4.85 17.77 -8.28
CA TYR A 218 -5.04 19.21 -8.51
C TYR A 218 -6.12 19.55 -9.56
N PRO A 219 -6.27 18.81 -10.68
CA PRO A 219 -7.34 19.08 -11.65
C PRO A 219 -8.75 19.06 -11.05
N TYR A 220 -8.98 18.25 -10.01
CA TYR A 220 -10.28 18.08 -9.35
C TYR A 220 -10.59 19.17 -8.32
N LEU A 221 -9.65 20.06 -8.03
CA LEU A 221 -9.88 21.18 -7.12
C LEU A 221 -10.70 22.29 -7.81
N SER A 222 -11.64 22.85 -7.07
CA SER A 222 -12.34 24.08 -7.46
C SER A 222 -11.38 25.26 -7.55
N ASP A 223 -11.71 26.25 -8.39
CA ASP A 223 -10.89 27.45 -8.59
C ASP A 223 -10.64 28.21 -7.27
N GLU A 224 -11.64 28.26 -6.39
CA GLU A 224 -11.51 28.85 -5.05
C GLU A 224 -10.46 28.12 -4.20
N THR A 225 -10.46 26.78 -4.25
CA THR A 225 -9.51 25.96 -3.48
C THR A 225 -8.10 26.10 -4.05
N LYS A 226 -7.96 26.12 -5.38
CA LYS A 226 -6.68 26.37 -6.07
C LYS A 226 -6.08 27.72 -5.68
N ALA A 227 -6.89 28.78 -5.76
CA ALA A 227 -6.47 30.13 -5.37
C ALA A 227 -6.02 30.19 -3.90
N THR A 228 -6.71 29.48 -2.99
CA THR A 228 -6.31 29.43 -1.58
C THR A 228 -4.96 28.73 -1.38
N LEU A 229 -4.71 27.62 -2.07
CA LEU A 229 -3.44 26.89 -1.99
C LEU A 229 -2.27 27.69 -2.57
N GLU A 230 -2.50 28.41 -3.67
CA GLU A 230 -1.50 29.25 -4.31
C GLU A 230 -1.16 30.48 -3.47
N ASN A 231 -2.16 31.12 -2.87
CA ASN A 231 -1.97 32.26 -1.97
C ASN A 231 -1.36 31.83 -0.62
N GLY A 232 -1.67 30.64 -0.12
CA GLY A 232 -1.10 30.09 1.11
C GLY A 232 0.40 29.73 1.03
N ASN A 233 0.92 29.44 -0.17
CA ASN A 233 2.34 29.14 -0.41
C ASN A 233 3.25 30.38 -0.48
N SER A 234 2.71 31.59 -0.28
CA SER A 234 3.49 32.84 -0.30
C SER A 234 4.24 33.15 1.01
N TYR A 235 4.04 32.36 2.08
CA TYR A 235 4.69 32.56 3.39
C TYR A 235 5.70 31.47 3.81
N GLY A 236 6.27 30.71 2.88
CA GLY A 236 7.31 29.73 3.22
C GLY A 236 7.98 29.06 2.03
N ARG A 237 8.81 29.81 1.30
CA ARG A 237 9.92 29.26 0.53
C ARG A 237 11.22 29.54 1.26
#